data_AF-A0A7G8DP29-F1
#
_entry.id   AF-A0A7G8DP29-F1
#
_cell.length_a   1.000
_cell.length_b   1.000
_cell.length_c   1.000
_cell.angle_alpha   90.00
_cell.angle_beta   90.00
_cell.angle_gamma   90.00
#
_symmetry.space_group_name_H-M   'P 1'
#
loop_
_entity.id
_entity.type
_entity.pdbx_description
1 polymer ?
#
loop_
_entity_poly.entity_id
_entity_poly.type
_entity_poly.pdbx_seq_one_letter_code
_entity_poly.pdbx_strand_id
1 'polypeptide(L)' 'MTVDELRHDLSERIGRRVELLLTRDGDTVIELSDLYQPSPAGFGGRLRLRDGTAMTWELWLEDGDSWNFHAASLTES' A
#
# COMPACT_ATOMS: atom_id res chain seq x y z
N MET A 1 12.86 6.19 -2.96
CA MET A 1 11.70 5.34 -3.28
C MET A 1 10.81 6.11 -4.24
N THR A 2 10.46 5.54 -5.38
CA THR A 2 9.43 6.02 -6.32
C THR A 2 8.14 5.22 -6.14
N VAL A 3 7.03 5.66 -6.76
CA VAL A 3 5.77 4.89 -6.76
C VAL A 3 5.94 3.52 -7.43
N ASP A 4 6.75 3.44 -8.49
CA ASP A 4 7.03 2.17 -9.18
C ASP A 4 7.87 1.21 -8.32
N GLU A 5 8.85 1.72 -7.58
CA GLU A 5 9.64 0.94 -6.62
C GLU A 5 8.77 0.42 -5.49
N LEU A 6 7.87 1.25 -4.94
CA LEU A 6 6.92 0.83 -3.92
C LEU A 6 5.95 -0.24 -4.46
N ARG A 7 5.45 -0.09 -5.69
CA ARG A 7 4.59 -1.10 -6.32
C ARG A 7 5.31 -2.45 -6.45
N HIS A 8 6.62 -2.42 -6.75
CA HIS A 8 7.44 -3.62 -6.80
C HIS A 8 7.58 -4.27 -5.43
N ASP A 9 7.99 -3.51 -4.39
CA ASP A 9 8.11 -4.00 -3.01
C ASP A 9 6.78 -4.58 -2.48
N LEU A 10 5.65 -3.90 -2.71
CA LEU A 10 4.32 -4.41 -2.34
C LEU A 10 3.98 -5.71 -3.06
N SER A 11 4.37 -5.84 -4.32
CA SER A 11 4.15 -7.08 -5.09
C SER A 11 4.92 -8.26 -4.48
N GLU A 12 6.14 -8.02 -4.02
CA GLU A 12 6.97 -9.03 -3.35
C GLU A 12 6.36 -9.42 -1.99
N ARG A 13 5.96 -8.44 -1.17
CA ARG A 13 5.36 -8.68 0.16
C ARG A 13 4.03 -9.45 0.09
N ILE A 14 3.20 -9.15 -0.91
CA ILE A 14 1.90 -9.80 -1.11
C ILE A 14 2.05 -11.15 -1.83
N GLY A 15 3.17 -11.38 -2.52
CA GLY A 15 3.40 -12.55 -3.36
C GLY A 15 2.59 -12.54 -4.66
N ARG A 16 1.98 -11.41 -5.02
CA ARG A 16 1.18 -11.24 -6.25
C ARG A 16 1.44 -9.86 -6.84
N ARG A 17 1.47 -9.79 -8.18
CA ARG A 17 1.73 -8.54 -8.90
C ARG A 17 0.63 -7.51 -8.63
N VAL A 18 1.04 -6.36 -8.10
CA VAL A 18 0.22 -5.15 -7.99
C VAL A 18 0.14 -4.50 -9.38
N GLU A 19 -1.09 -4.29 -9.84
CA GLU A 19 -1.39 -3.63 -11.11
C GLU A 19 -1.59 -2.13 -10.92
N LEU A 20 -2.35 -1.74 -9.88
CA LEU A 20 -2.66 -0.35 -9.56
C LEU A 20 -2.42 -0.06 -8.08
N LEU A 21 -1.87 1.11 -7.81
CA LEU A 21 -1.72 1.69 -6.48
C LEU A 21 -2.61 2.92 -6.37
N LEU A 22 -3.38 3.00 -5.30
CA LEU A 22 -4.41 4.01 -5.10
C LEU A 22 -4.29 4.62 -3.70
N THR A 23 -4.75 5.85 -3.54
CA THR A 23 -4.91 6.48 -2.22
C THR A 23 -5.92 5.70 -1.38
N ARG A 24 -6.03 6.03 -0.08
CA ARG A 24 -7.06 5.45 0.80
C ARG A 24 -8.48 5.70 0.32
N ASP A 25 -8.69 6.79 -0.40
CA ASP A 25 -9.99 7.18 -0.97
C ASP A 25 -10.26 6.51 -2.31
N GLY A 26 -9.25 5.87 -2.91
CA GLY A 26 -9.35 5.16 -4.18
C GLY A 26 -8.90 5.99 -5.39
N ASP A 27 -8.28 7.14 -5.17
CA ASP A 27 -7.74 7.99 -6.23
C ASP A 27 -6.39 7.49 -6.74
N THR A 28 -5.97 7.98 -7.90
CA THR A 28 -4.66 7.64 -8.47
C THR A 28 -3.54 8.28 -7.66
N VAL A 29 -2.55 7.48 -7.27
CA VAL A 29 -1.32 7.97 -6.63
C VAL A 29 -0.44 8.64 -7.68
N ILE A 30 -0.05 9.88 -7.44
CA ILE A 30 0.89 10.63 -8.28
C ILE A 30 2.28 10.57 -7.63
N GLU A 31 2.34 10.73 -6.31
CA GLU A 31 3.57 10.76 -5.53
C GLU A 31 3.42 10.04 -4.19
N LEU A 32 4.55 9.67 -3.56
CA LEU A 32 4.53 8.92 -2.31
C LEU A 32 3.86 9.67 -1.15
N SER A 33 3.84 11.01 -1.19
CA SER A 33 3.15 11.87 -0.22
C SER A 33 1.64 11.58 -0.19
N ASP A 34 1.04 11.18 -1.30
CA ASP A 34 -0.40 10.84 -1.38
C ASP A 34 -0.76 9.62 -0.52
N LEU A 35 0.24 8.81 -0.17
CA LEU A 35 0.10 7.59 0.63
C LEU A 35 0.54 7.79 2.08
N TYR A 36 1.20 8.91 2.39
CA TYR A 36 1.79 9.15 3.70
C TYR A 36 0.71 9.35 4.77
N GLN A 37 0.97 8.79 5.96
CA GLN A 37 0.14 8.93 7.13
C GLN A 37 1.00 9.35 8.32
N PRO A 38 0.57 10.36 9.09
CA PRO A 38 1.37 10.88 10.19
C PRO A 38 1.28 10.02 11.47
N SER A 39 0.22 9.22 11.64
CA SER A 39 0.01 8.44 12.87
C SER A 39 -0.84 7.17 12.61
N PRO A 40 -0.27 5.96 12.76
CA PRO A 40 1.16 5.69 12.93
C PRO A 40 1.95 6.20 11.72
N ALA A 41 3.20 6.64 11.94
CA ALA A 41 4.03 7.17 10.88
C ALA A 41 4.32 6.08 9.84
N GLY A 42 3.84 6.29 8.60
CA GLY A 42 3.91 5.26 7.59
C GLY A 42 3.27 5.64 6.27
N PHE A 43 3.00 4.62 5.47
CA PHE A 43 2.34 4.70 4.19
C PHE A 43 1.18 3.72 4.15
N GLY A 44 0.14 4.05 3.41
CA GLY A 44 -0.93 3.10 3.16
C GLY A 44 -1.96 3.63 2.19
N GLY A 45 -2.76 2.71 1.66
CA GLY A 45 -3.71 3.02 0.62
C GLY A 45 -4.49 1.79 0.20
N ARG A 46 -4.98 1.84 -1.03
CA ARG A 46 -5.59 0.69 -1.69
C ARG A 46 -4.69 0.22 -2.82
N LEU A 47 -4.85 -1.02 -3.21
CA LEU A 47 -4.22 -1.57 -4.41
C LEU A 47 -5.15 -2.52 -5.12
N ARG A 48 -4.91 -2.70 -6.42
CA ARG A 48 -5.51 -3.78 -7.21
C ARG A 48 -4.42 -4.69 -7.71
N LEU A 49 -4.61 -5.98 -7.49
CA LEU A 49 -3.75 -7.02 -8.03
C LEU A 49 -4.14 -7.31 -9.49
N ARG A 50 -3.23 -7.93 -10.23
CA ARG A 50 -3.44 -8.30 -11.64
C ARG A 50 -4.62 -9.27 -11.85
N ASP A 51 -4.97 -10.05 -10.82
CA ASP A 51 -6.13 -10.96 -10.83
C ASP A 51 -7.48 -10.25 -10.58
N GLY A 52 -7.46 -8.92 -10.40
CA GLY A 52 -8.64 -8.11 -10.11
C GLY A 52 -8.95 -7.94 -8.62
N THR A 53 -8.24 -8.64 -7.72
CA THR A 53 -8.42 -8.51 -6.27
C THR A 53 -8.09 -7.10 -5.80
N ALA A 54 -9.01 -6.47 -5.08
CA ALA A 54 -8.77 -5.21 -4.39
C ALA A 54 -8.36 -5.45 -2.94
N MET A 55 -7.37 -4.69 -2.44
CA MET A 55 -6.88 -4.79 -1.07
C MET A 55 -6.65 -3.40 -0.46
N THR A 56 -6.75 -3.31 0.86
CA THR A 56 -6.12 -2.23 1.64
C THR A 56 -4.73 -2.70 2.08
N TRP A 57 -3.82 -1.75 2.27
CA TRP A 57 -2.48 -2.04 2.76
C TRP A 57 -1.93 -0.90 3.60
N GLU A 58 -1.07 -1.24 4.55
CA GLU A 58 -0.39 -0.32 5.45
C GLU A 58 1.04 -0.80 5.71
N LEU A 59 1.97 0.16 5.75
CA LEU A 59 3.39 -0.02 6.04
C LEU A 59 3.77 1.07 7.04
N TRP A 60 4.08 0.72 8.28
CA TRP A 60 4.38 1.71 9.33
C TRP A 60 5.60 1.32 10.15
N LEU A 61 6.23 2.32 10.75
CA LEU A 61 7.29 2.13 11.72
C LEU A 61 6.68 1.87 13.09
N GLU A 62 7.13 0.81 13.75
CA GLU A 62 6.90 0.57 15.17
C GLU A 62 8.13 0.97 15.98
N ASP A 63 7.94 1.21 17.28
CA ASP A 63 9.02 1.60 18.19
C ASP A 63 10.15 0.56 18.15
N GLY A 64 11.35 1.00 17.73
CA GLY A 64 12.53 0.12 17.59
C GLY A 64 13.02 -0.11 16.16
N ASP A 65 12.68 0.77 15.21
CA ASP A 65 13.11 0.73 13.79
C ASP A 65 12.61 -0.49 13.00
N SER A 66 11.56 -1.18 13.48
CA SER A 66 10.90 -2.25 12.74
C SER A 66 9.81 -1.69 11.82
N TRP A 67 9.84 -2.09 10.54
CA TRP A 67 8.75 -1.84 9.60
C TRP A 67 7.74 -2.98 9.66
N ASN A 68 6.50 -2.65 10.02
CA ASN A 68 5.38 -3.57 9.97
C ASN A 68 4.61 -3.40 8.67
N PHE A 69 4.08 -4.51 8.16
CA PHE A 69 3.27 -4.54 6.95
C PHE A 69 1.98 -5.30 7.20
N HIS A 70 0.86 -4.73 6.77
CA HIS A 70 -0.44 -5.38 6.77
C HIS A 70 -1.14 -5.16 5.44
N ALA A 71 -1.82 -6.20 4.95
CA ALA A 71 -2.70 -6.09 3.81
C ALA A 71 -3.93 -6.99 4.00
N ALA A 72 -5.10 -6.48 3.64
CA ALA A 72 -6.37 -7.18 3.77
C ALA A 72 -7.21 -7.00 2.50
N SER A 73 -8.01 -8.01 2.16
CA SER A 73 -8.97 -7.90 1.06
C SER A 73 -9.95 -6.76 1.33
N LEU A 74 -10.19 -5.92 0.32
CA LEU A 74 -11.19 -4.87 0.39
C LEU A 74 -12.57 -5.51 0.16
N THR A 75 -13.29 -5.81 1.24
CA THR A 75 -14.73 -6.13 1.16
C THR A 75 -15.50 -4.81 1.01
N GLU A 76 -16.10 -4.59 -0.16
CA GLU A 76 -17.10 -3.53 -0.32
C GLU A 76 -18.26 -3.82 0.65
N SER A 77 -18.55 -2.86 1.53
CA SER A 77 -19.66 -2.93 2.50
C SER A 77 -20.94 -2.38 1.89
#